data_AF-B5IQ52-F1
#
_entry.id   AF-B5IQ52-F1
#
_cell.length_a   1.000
_cell.length_b   1.000
_cell.length_c   1.000
_cell.angle_alpha   90.00
_cell.angle_beta   90.00
_cell.angle_gamma   90.00
#
_symmetry.space_group_name_H-M   'P 1'
#
loop_
_entity.id
_entity.type
_entity.pdbx_description
1 polymer ?
#
loop_
_entity_poly.entity_id
_entity_poly.type
_entity_poly.pdbx_seq_one_letter_code
_entity_poly.pdbx_strand_id
1 'polypeptide(L)'
;MWQPPRWRELHAALAPFVLLPLALTVATGMGYRLLRDWGGLSRDQAHVLMVLHEGEWLRHWFGPNGETVYVLLNGLGLTWMLVSGGALALARLRRGLARAKG
;
A
#
# COMPACT_ATOMS: atom_id res chain seq x y z
N MET A 1 0.78 -26.02 -22.58
CA MET A 1 0.78 -24.65 -23.13
C MET A 1 0.83 -23.68 -21.96
N TRP A 2 2.03 -23.37 -21.45
CA TRP A 2 2.21 -22.47 -20.30
C TRP A 2 2.15 -21.02 -20.80
N GLN A 3 1.00 -20.35 -20.64
CA GLN A 3 0.90 -18.91 -20.85
C GLN A 3 1.31 -18.26 -19.52
N PRO A 4 2.48 -17.60 -19.40
CA PRO A 4 2.83 -16.93 -18.15
C PRO A 4 1.75 -15.89 -17.83
N PRO A 5 1.36 -15.71 -16.55
CA PRO A 5 0.35 -14.74 -16.19
C PRO A 5 0.76 -13.37 -16.72
N ARG A 6 -0.12 -12.76 -17.52
CA ARG A 6 0.07 -11.42 -18.07
C ARG A 6 0.24 -10.50 -16.87
N TRP A 7 1.42 -9.91 -16.67
CA TRP A 7 1.76 -9.07 -15.52
C TRP A 7 0.66 -8.08 -15.09
N ARG A 8 -0.15 -7.60 -16.03
CA ARG A 8 -1.35 -6.78 -15.79
C ARG A 8 -2.43 -7.47 -14.96
N GLU A 9 -2.73 -8.73 -15.24
CA GLU A 9 -3.72 -9.54 -14.52
C GLU A 9 -3.24 -9.82 -13.10
N LEU A 10 -1.94 -10.14 -12.92
CA LEU A 10 -1.34 -10.32 -11.59
C LEU A 10 -1.37 -9.02 -10.77
N HIS A 11 -0.96 -7.90 -11.37
CA HIS A 11 -1.04 -6.58 -10.74
C HIS A 11 -2.48 -6.26 -10.32
N ALA A 12 -3.45 -6.43 -11.21
CA ALA A 12 -4.85 -6.14 -10.92
C ALA A 12 -5.43 -7.05 -9.81
N ALA A 13 -5.07 -8.33 -9.81
CA ALA A 13 -5.56 -9.29 -8.81
C ALA A 13 -4.98 -9.03 -7.41
N LEU A 14 -3.70 -8.68 -7.31
CA LEU A 14 -3.03 -8.42 -6.03
C LEU A 14 -3.22 -6.98 -5.52
N ALA A 15 -3.58 -6.03 -6.39
CA ALA A 15 -3.72 -4.62 -6.02
C ALA A 15 -4.64 -4.39 -4.80
N PRO A 16 -5.83 -5.00 -4.66
CA PRO A 16 -6.67 -4.78 -3.48
C PRO A 16 -5.98 -5.23 -2.17
N PHE A 17 -5.29 -6.37 -2.19
CA PHE A 17 -4.60 -6.91 -1.01
C PHE A 17 -3.39 -6.09 -0.59
N VAL A 18 -2.78 -5.37 -1.53
CA VAL A 18 -1.64 -4.48 -1.26
C VAL A 18 -2.12 -3.08 -0.90
N LEU A 19 -3.10 -2.54 -1.64
CA LEU A 19 -3.57 -1.16 -1.47
C LEU A 19 -4.41 -0.97 -0.21
N LEU A 20 -5.21 -1.96 0.21
CA LEU A 20 -6.01 -1.84 1.43
C LEU A 20 -5.15 -1.63 2.69
N PRO A 21 -4.16 -2.48 3.01
CA PRO A 21 -3.31 -2.25 4.17
C PRO A 21 -2.46 -0.98 4.01
N LEU A 22 -1.99 -0.66 2.80
CA LEU A 22 -1.26 0.58 2.55
C LEU A 22 -2.12 1.82 2.80
N ALA A 23 -3.36 1.83 2.31
CA ALA A 23 -4.29 2.92 2.51
C ALA A 23 -4.60 3.11 3.98
N LEU A 24 -4.77 2.00 4.72
CA LEU A 24 -4.94 2.05 6.17
C LEU A 24 -3.74 2.70 6.84
N THR A 25 -2.51 2.22 6.60
CA THR A 25 -1.28 2.77 7.17
C THR A 25 -1.11 4.26 6.85
N VAL A 26 -1.29 4.66 5.59
CA VAL A 26 -1.14 6.07 5.18
C VAL A 26 -2.22 6.94 5.83
N ALA A 27 -3.49 6.50 5.80
CA ALA A 27 -4.60 7.27 6.36
C ALA A 27 -4.46 7.43 7.88
N THR A 28 -4.08 6.38 8.60
CA THR A 28 -3.92 6.45 10.05
C THR A 28 -2.69 7.26 10.45
N GLY A 29 -1.58 7.15 9.72
CA GLY A 29 -0.38 7.96 9.96
C GLY A 29 -0.61 9.46 9.70
N MET A 30 -1.32 9.79 8.61
CA MET A 30 -1.74 11.17 8.32
C MET A 30 -2.75 11.66 9.36
N GLY A 31 -3.77 10.86 9.67
CA GLY A 31 -4.77 11.16 10.68
C GLY A 31 -4.16 11.42 12.05
N TYR A 32 -3.18 10.61 12.47
CA TYR A 32 -2.46 10.78 13.73
C TYR A 32 -1.79 12.16 13.81
N ARG A 33 -1.08 12.57 12.75
CA ARG A 33 -0.45 13.90 12.70
C ARG A 33 -1.48 15.02 12.69
N LEU A 34 -2.50 14.93 11.84
CA LEU A 34 -3.52 15.98 11.74
C LEU A 34 -4.29 16.16 13.07
N LEU A 35 -4.67 15.07 13.73
CA LEU A 35 -5.36 15.12 15.02
C LEU A 35 -4.48 15.66 16.14
N ARG A 36 -3.19 15.32 16.16
CA ARG A 36 -2.25 15.84 17.16
C ARG A 36 -1.89 17.29 16.94
N ASP A 37 -1.49 17.63 15.71
CA ASP A 37 -0.88 18.91 15.40
C ASP A 37 -1.94 20.01 15.20
N TRP A 38 -3.08 19.67 14.59
CA TRP A 38 -4.15 20.63 14.32
C TRP A 38 -5.37 20.41 15.22
N GLY A 39 -5.68 19.17 15.55
CA GLY A 39 -6.81 18.82 16.43
C GLY A 39 -6.53 18.98 17.93
N GLY A 40 -5.27 19.12 18.33
CA GLY A 40 -4.88 19.25 19.74
C GLY A 40 -5.11 17.98 20.58
N LEU A 41 -5.32 16.82 19.95
CA LEU A 41 -5.47 15.56 20.67
C LEU A 41 -4.15 15.17 21.35
N SER A 42 -4.26 14.64 22.56
CA SER A 42 -3.12 14.03 23.25
C SER A 42 -2.66 12.75 22.54
N ARG A 43 -1.43 12.33 22.83
CA ARG A 43 -0.84 11.10 22.28
C ARG A 43 -1.72 9.88 22.54
N ASP A 44 -2.26 9.76 23.75
CA ASP A 44 -3.03 8.59 24.17
C ASP A 44 -4.39 8.52 23.45
N GLN A 45 -5.04 9.68 23.24
CA GLN A 45 -6.30 9.74 22.48
C GLN A 45 -6.10 9.35 21.01
N ALA A 46 -4.97 9.73 20.42
CA ALA A 46 -4.65 9.40 19.03
C ALA A 46 -3.97 8.03 18.87
N HIS A 47 -3.60 7.35 19.96
CA HIS A 47 -2.81 6.12 19.92
C HIS A 47 -3.50 4.99 19.15
N VAL A 48 -4.83 4.93 19.17
CA VAL A 48 -5.60 3.95 18.38
C VAL A 48 -5.26 3.98 16.89
N LEU A 49 -4.87 5.14 16.35
CA LEU A 49 -4.42 5.25 14.96
C LEU A 49 -3.06 4.60 14.75
N MET A 50 -2.16 4.65 15.74
CA MET A 50 -0.87 3.98 15.68
C MET A 50 -1.00 2.45 15.75
N VAL A 51 -1.92 1.94 16.60
CA VAL A 51 -2.27 0.50 16.62
C VAL A 51 -2.67 0.01 15.23
N LEU A 52 -3.46 0.81 14.50
CA LEU A 52 -3.85 0.50 13.12
C LEU A 52 -2.71 0.73 12.11
N HIS A 53 -1.90 1.78 12.30
CA HIS A 53 -0.78 2.16 11.42
C HIS A 53 0.32 1.09 11.37
N GLU A 54 0.73 0.62 12.54
CA GLU A 54 1.81 -0.35 12.72
C GLU A 54 1.28 -1.78 12.60
N GLY A 55 -0.04 -1.97 12.70
CA GLY A 55 -0.65 -3.28 12.65
C GLY A 55 -0.44 -4.05 13.96
N GLU A 56 -0.36 -3.36 15.10
CA GLU A 56 -0.14 -3.98 16.42
C GLU A 56 -1.22 -5.06 16.72
N TRP A 57 -2.43 -4.88 16.21
CA TRP A 57 -3.52 -5.86 16.31
C TRP A 57 -3.17 -7.23 15.70
N LEU A 58 -2.26 -7.29 14.73
CA LEU A 58 -1.77 -8.55 14.15
C LEU A 58 -0.92 -9.35 15.12
N ARG A 59 -0.38 -8.73 16.17
CA ARG A 59 0.39 -9.42 17.21
C ARG A 59 -0.44 -10.50 17.90
N HIS A 60 -1.76 -10.30 18.00
CA HIS A 60 -2.68 -11.29 18.55
C HIS A 60 -2.76 -12.56 17.70
N TRP A 61 -2.67 -12.43 16.38
CA TRP A 61 -2.86 -13.53 15.42
C TRP A 61 -1.54 -14.15 14.93
N PHE A 62 -0.49 -13.34 14.79
CA PHE A 62 0.80 -13.71 14.17
C PHE A 62 1.97 -13.65 15.15
N GLY A 63 1.70 -13.40 16.44
CA GLY A 63 2.71 -13.35 17.49
C GLY A 63 3.57 -12.08 17.47
N PRO A 64 4.71 -12.08 18.19
CA PRO A 64 5.50 -10.86 18.44
C PRO A 64 6.00 -10.14 17.19
N ASN A 65 6.13 -10.84 16.06
CA ASN A 65 6.66 -10.30 14.81
C ASN A 65 5.57 -9.80 13.85
N GLY A 66 4.29 -9.88 14.21
CA GLY A 66 3.17 -9.52 13.33
C GLY A 66 3.24 -8.09 12.80
N GLU A 67 3.60 -7.14 13.67
CA GLU A 67 3.81 -5.72 13.34
C GLU A 67 4.93 -5.54 12.29
N THR A 68 6.11 -6.13 12.55
CA THR A 68 7.25 -6.06 11.63
C THR A 68 6.93 -6.65 10.26
N VAL A 69 6.23 -7.79 10.24
CA VAL A 69 5.79 -8.42 8.99
C VAL A 69 4.80 -7.53 8.25
N TYR A 70 3.87 -6.91 8.95
CA TYR A 70 2.89 -5.99 8.36
C TYR A 70 3.57 -4.78 7.70
N VAL A 71 4.48 -4.11 8.41
CA VAL A 71 5.24 -2.97 7.88
C VAL A 71 6.09 -3.39 6.68
N LEU A 72 6.76 -4.55 6.76
CA LEU A 72 7.58 -5.08 5.67
C LEU A 72 6.73 -5.38 4.42
N LEU A 73 5.59 -6.06 4.58
CA LEU A 73 4.68 -6.38 3.48
C LEU A 73 4.09 -5.13 2.84
N ASN A 74 3.76 -4.11 3.63
CA ASN A 74 3.35 -2.81 3.10
C ASN A 74 4.46 -2.18 2.24
N GLY A 75 5.70 -2.12 2.74
CA GLY A 75 6.84 -1.56 1.99
C GLY A 75 7.14 -2.31 0.69
N LEU A 76 7.15 -3.65 0.74
CA LEU A 76 7.35 -4.50 -0.43
C LEU A 76 6.18 -4.37 -1.43
N GLY A 77 4.95 -4.36 -0.93
CA GLY A 77 3.74 -4.18 -1.73
C GLY A 77 3.72 -2.83 -2.44
N LEU A 78 4.06 -1.74 -1.76
CA LEU A 78 4.17 -0.42 -2.36
C LEU A 78 5.21 -0.41 -3.48
N THR A 79 6.40 -0.94 -3.21
CA THR A 79 7.48 -1.03 -4.20
C THR A 79 7.02 -1.80 -5.43
N TRP A 80 6.38 -2.95 -5.22
CA TRP A 80 5.79 -3.75 -6.30
C TRP A 80 4.75 -2.96 -7.11
N MET A 81 3.83 -2.27 -6.45
CA MET A 81 2.77 -1.49 -7.11
C MET A 81 3.35 -0.35 -7.95
N LEU A 82 4.38 0.34 -7.46
CA LEU A 82 5.06 1.40 -8.19
C LEU A 82 5.78 0.86 -9.43
N VAL A 83 6.53 -0.23 -9.28
CA VAL A 83 7.27 -0.84 -10.40
C VAL A 83 6.32 -1.38 -11.46
N SER A 84 5.36 -2.23 -11.07
CA SER A 84 4.45 -2.89 -11.99
C SER A 84 3.44 -1.91 -12.61
N GLY A 85 2.84 -1.03 -11.81
CA GLY A 85 1.95 0.03 -12.28
C GLY A 85 2.66 1.04 -13.17
N GLY A 86 3.88 1.46 -12.79
CA GLY A 86 4.72 2.35 -13.59
C GLY A 86 5.09 1.75 -14.95
N ALA A 87 5.48 0.47 -14.99
CA ALA A 87 5.75 -0.23 -16.24
C ALA A 87 4.52 -0.29 -17.16
N LEU A 88 3.34 -0.61 -16.60
CA LEU A 88 2.07 -0.63 -17.35
C LEU A 88 1.68 0.76 -17.87
N ALA A 89 1.84 1.80 -17.06
CA ALA A 89 1.57 3.19 -17.44
C ALA A 89 2.50 3.64 -18.57
N LEU A 90 3.80 3.40 -18.45
CA LEU A 90 4.78 3.72 -19.48
C LEU A 90 4.49 2.99 -20.80
N ALA A 91 4.15 1.71 -20.74
CA ALA A 91 3.76 0.93 -21.91
C ALA A 91 2.47 1.45 -22.58
N ARG A 92 1.52 1.99 -21.80
CA ARG A 92 0.31 2.65 -22.32
C ARG A 92 0.66 3.98 -23.00
N LEU A 93 1.47 4.83 -22.37
CA LEU A 93 1.89 6.12 -22.90
C LEU A 93 2.65 5.98 -24.23
N ARG A 94 3.63 5.07 -24.29
CA ARG A 94 4.39 4.77 -25.51
C ARG A 94 3.50 4.36 -26.68
N ARG A 95 2.50 3.52 -26.44
CA ARG A 95 1.54 3.11 -27.48
C ARG A 95 0.63 4.25 -27.92
N GLY A 96 0.21 5.11 -27.00
CA GLY A 96 -0.57 6.32 -27.33
C GLY A 96 0.20 7.27 -28.24
N LEU A 97 1.47 7.53 -27.91
CA LEU A 97 2.36 8.39 -28.71
C LEU A 97 2.63 7.81 -30.11
N ALA A 98 2.81 6.49 -30.23
CA ALA A 98 3.02 5.85 -31.53
C ALA A 98 1.79 5.95 -32.43
N ARG A 99 0.57 5.83 -31.87
CA ARG A 99 -0.70 5.97 -32.60
C ARG A 99 -1.00 7.40 -33.05
N ALA A 100 -0.48 8.40 -32.33
CA ALA A 100 -0.65 9.81 -32.70
C ALA A 100 0.31 10.26 -33.81
N LYS A 101 1.33 9.46 -34.15
CA LYS A 101 2.39 9.78 -35.11
C LYS A 101 2.25 9.06 -36.45
N GLY A 102 1.34 8.10 -36.59
CA GLY A 102 1.07 7.35 -37.83
C GLY A 102 -0.38 7.51 -38.23
#